data_AF-A0A7G6X893-F1
#
_entry.id   AF-A0A7G6X893-F1
#
_cell.length_a   1.000
_cell.length_b   1.000
_cell.length_c   1.000
_cell.angle_alpha   90.00
_cell.angle_beta   90.00
_cell.angle_gamma   90.00
#
_symmetry.space_group_name_H-M   'P 1'
#
loop_
_entity.id
_entity.type
_entity.pdbx_description
1 polymer ?
#
loop_
_entity_poly.entity_id
_entity_poly.type
_entity_poly.pdbx_seq_one_letter_code
_entity_poly.pdbx_strand_id
1 'polypeptide(L)'
;MATVSGSAPRDGFVGMPKNPILWRGLDGVSRQADTEWKLLERIAQIAEPQSRGTVALYSERVICESCPGVISDFRSRYPGIQLNVYSGGK
;
A
#
# COMPACT_ATOMS: atom_id res chain seq x y z
N MET A 1 2.41 -11.80 6.65
CA MET A 1 3.43 -10.70 6.49
C MET A 1 4.82 -11.17 6.93
N ALA A 2 5.75 -11.34 5.99
CA ALA A 2 7.11 -11.78 6.29
C ALA A 2 8.04 -10.56 6.47
N THR A 3 8.49 -10.33 7.70
CA THR A 3 9.57 -9.40 8.00
C THR A 3 10.89 -10.12 7.75
N VAL A 4 11.75 -9.56 6.89
CA VAL A 4 13.10 -10.09 6.73
C VAL A 4 14.00 -9.48 7.80
N SER A 5 14.73 -10.34 8.53
CA SER A 5 15.79 -9.88 9.43
C SER A 5 17.01 -9.47 8.60
N GLY A 6 17.52 -8.26 8.84
CA GLY A 6 18.67 -7.67 8.14
C GLY A 6 18.31 -6.68 7.01
N SER A 7 19.21 -5.74 6.74
CA SER A 7 19.03 -4.65 5.76
C SER A 7 19.35 -5.05 4.31
N ALA A 8 19.50 -6.34 4.02
CA ALA A 8 19.88 -6.81 2.70
C ALA A 8 18.70 -6.70 1.73
N PRO A 9 18.82 -5.95 0.60
CA PRO A 9 17.81 -5.95 -0.43
C PRO A 9 17.68 -7.36 -1.02
N ARG A 10 16.45 -7.88 -1.07
CA ARG A 10 16.14 -9.14 -1.74
C ARG A 10 15.28 -8.85 -2.96
N ASP A 11 15.62 -9.51 -4.06
CA ASP A 11 14.88 -9.32 -5.30
C ASP A 11 13.42 -9.78 -5.14
N GLY A 12 12.49 -9.02 -5.71
CA GLY A 12 11.04 -9.23 -5.54
C GLY A 12 10.44 -8.74 -4.20
N PHE A 13 11.23 -8.22 -3.26
CA PHE A 13 10.69 -7.65 -2.02
C PHE A 13 10.27 -6.18 -2.19
N VAL A 14 9.06 -5.84 -1.76
CA VAL A 14 8.61 -4.44 -1.70
C VAL A 14 9.21 -3.77 -0.45
N GLY A 15 10.34 -3.10 -0.66
CA GLY A 15 11.06 -2.36 0.37
C GLY A 15 10.31 -1.12 0.87
N MET A 16 10.91 -0.44 1.86
CA MET A 16 10.38 0.83 2.34
C MET A 16 10.58 1.92 1.27
N PRO A 17 9.51 2.64 0.89
CA PRO A 17 9.58 3.70 -0.11
C PRO A 17 10.38 4.89 0.46
N LYS A 18 11.42 5.31 -0.27
CA LYS A 18 12.29 6.43 0.11
C LYS A 18 11.53 7.77 0.07
N ASN A 19 10.73 7.97 -0.97
CA ASN A 19 9.90 9.17 -1.19
C ASN A 19 8.42 8.74 -1.28
N PRO A 20 7.65 8.85 -0.19
CA PRO A 20 6.24 8.46 -0.18
C PRO A 20 5.38 9.50 -0.89
N ILE A 21 4.45 9.06 -1.71
CA ILE A 21 3.43 9.88 -2.37
C ILE A 21 2.14 9.87 -1.55
N LEU A 22 1.78 8.70 -1.03
CA LEU A 22 0.57 8.50 -0.23
C LEU A 22 0.77 8.93 1.22
N TRP A 23 -0.33 9.36 1.84
CA TRP A 23 -0.39 9.75 3.24
C TRP A 23 0.20 8.66 4.17
N ARG A 24 1.19 9.02 4.99
CA ARG A 24 1.92 8.09 5.88
C ARG A 24 1.31 7.97 7.30
N GLY A 25 0.21 8.65 7.61
CA GLY A 25 -0.39 8.68 8.96
C GLY A 25 -0.02 9.95 9.73
N LEU A 26 -0.66 10.15 10.89
CA LEU A 26 -0.18 11.14 11.87
C LEU A 26 1.23 10.77 12.35
N ASP A 27 2.03 11.78 12.69
CA ASP A 27 3.35 11.60 13.31
C ASP A 27 3.24 10.66 14.52
N GLY A 28 3.98 9.55 14.49
CA GLY A 28 4.00 8.51 15.53
C GLY A 28 3.34 7.17 15.16
N VAL A 29 2.54 7.10 14.07
CA VAL A 29 2.04 5.82 13.56
C VAL A 29 3.05 5.22 12.59
N SER A 30 3.81 4.21 13.03
CA SER A 30 4.78 3.54 12.17
C SER A 30 4.08 2.62 11.16
N ARG A 31 3.76 3.15 9.98
CA ARG A 31 3.29 2.36 8.82
C ARG A 31 4.40 1.55 8.14
N GLN A 32 5.58 1.47 8.76
CA GLN A 32 6.71 0.73 8.23
C GLN A 32 6.44 -0.78 8.16
N ALA A 33 5.48 -1.29 8.93
CA ALA A 33 5.06 -2.68 8.91
C ALA A 33 3.83 -2.95 8.03
N ASP A 34 3.04 -1.92 7.69
CA ASP A 34 1.81 -2.05 6.91
C ASP A 34 2.15 -2.49 5.48
N THR A 35 1.82 -3.73 5.13
CA THR A 35 2.13 -4.28 3.80
C THR A 35 1.24 -3.66 2.74
N GLU A 36 0.00 -3.35 3.10
CA GLU A 36 -1.00 -2.71 2.25
C GLU A 36 -0.53 -1.32 1.80
N TRP A 37 0.02 -0.53 2.72
CA TRP A 37 0.54 0.80 2.40
C TRP A 37 1.73 0.70 1.44
N LYS A 38 2.68 -0.20 1.71
CA LYS A 38 3.85 -0.41 0.84
C LYS A 38 3.47 -0.82 -0.58
N LEU A 39 2.50 -1.73 -0.72
CA LEU A 39 2.03 -2.19 -2.03
C LEU A 39 1.34 -1.07 -2.81
N LEU A 40 0.40 -0.35 -2.17
CA LEU A 40 -0.30 0.76 -2.81
C LEU A 40 0.66 1.90 -3.18
N GLU A 41 1.64 2.19 -2.32
CA GLU A 41 2.67 3.18 -2.59
C GLU A 41 3.56 2.77 -3.77
N ARG A 42 3.93 1.48 -3.87
CA ARG A 42 4.67 0.98 -5.03
C ARG A 42 3.87 1.12 -6.32
N ILE A 43 2.56 0.88 -6.27
CA ILE A 43 1.66 1.09 -7.42
C ILE A 43 1.57 2.58 -7.76
N ALA A 44 1.43 3.46 -6.76
CA ALA A 44 1.40 4.91 -6.96
C ALA A 44 2.70 5.44 -7.62
N GLN A 45 3.85 4.85 -7.29
CA GLN A 45 5.14 5.24 -7.90
C GLN A 45 5.28 4.86 -9.38
N ILE A 46 4.56 3.84 -9.84
CA ILE A 46 4.58 3.40 -11.25
C ILE A 46 3.37 3.90 -12.03
N ALA A 47 2.30 4.32 -11.34
CA ALA A 47 1.07 4.81 -11.95
C ALA A 47 1.17 6.31 -12.22
N GLU A 48 0.68 6.72 -13.39
CA GLU A 48 0.44 8.11 -13.72
C GLU A 48 -0.98 8.52 -13.28
N PRO A 49 -1.26 9.81 -13.03
CA PRO A 49 -2.60 10.27 -12.62
C PRO A 49 -3.72 9.87 -13.61
N GLN A 50 -3.36 9.72 -14.88
CA GLN A 50 -4.25 9.33 -15.98
C GLN A 50 -4.30 7.82 -16.24
N SER A 51 -3.52 7.02 -15.50
CA SER A 51 -3.53 5.56 -15.62
C SER A 51 -4.92 5.01 -15.29
N ARG A 52 -5.36 4.03 -16.09
CA ARG A 52 -6.63 3.34 -15.91
C ARG A 52 -6.40 1.85 -15.77
N GLY A 53 -7.15 1.19 -14.91
CA GLY A 53 -7.03 -0.25 -14.70
C GLY A 53 -7.74 -0.73 -13.45
N THR A 54 -7.48 -1.98 -13.08
CA THR A 54 -8.06 -2.59 -11.88
C THR A 54 -6.95 -3.21 -11.04
N VAL A 55 -6.91 -2.87 -9.77
CA VAL A 55 -6.02 -3.45 -8.76
C VAL A 55 -6.88 -4.27 -7.81
N ALA A 56 -6.65 -5.57 -7.75
CA ALA A 56 -7.28 -6.47 -6.79
C ALA A 56 -6.28 -6.80 -5.67
N LEU A 57 -6.51 -6.23 -4.49
CA LEU A 57 -5.70 -6.46 -3.30
C LEU A 57 -6.36 -7.55 -2.45
N TYR A 58 -5.67 -8.67 -2.28
CA TYR A 58 -6.10 -9.77 -1.41
C TYR A 58 -5.25 -9.76 -0.15
N SER A 59 -5.89 -9.66 1.01
CA SER A 59 -5.24 -9.76 2.31
C SER A 59 -5.77 -10.95 3.09
N GLU A 60 -4.85 -11.75 3.62
CA GLU A 60 -5.11 -12.89 4.51
C GLU A 60 -5.54 -12.46 5.92
N ARG A 61 -5.44 -11.17 6.23
CA ARG A 61 -5.84 -10.58 7.51
C ARG A 61 -6.86 -9.48 7.26
N VAL A 62 -7.58 -9.08 8.31
CA VAL A 62 -8.37 -7.84 8.26
C VAL A 62 -7.42 -6.69 7.96
N ILE A 63 -7.79 -5.87 6.97
CA ILE A 63 -7.08 -4.65 6.60
C ILE A 63 -6.96 -3.76 7.84
N CYS A 64 -5.76 -3.24 8.07
CA CYS A 64 -5.50 -2.43 9.26
C CYS A 64 -6.49 -1.25 9.38
N GLU A 65 -6.94 -0.91 10.60
CA GLU A 65 -7.93 0.17 10.81
C GLU A 65 -7.46 1.55 10.31
N SER A 66 -6.16 1.72 10.18
CA SER A 66 -5.54 2.96 9.71
C SER A 66 -5.34 2.97 8.18
N CYS A 67 -5.51 1.84 7.50
CA CYS A 67 -5.40 1.66 6.05
C CYS A 67 -6.53 2.30 5.21
N PRO A 68 -7.77 2.56 5.72
CA PRO A 68 -8.82 3.24 4.97
C PRO A 68 -8.40 4.63 4.47
N GLY A 69 -7.63 5.38 5.25
CA GLY A 69 -7.12 6.70 4.83
C GLY A 69 -6.20 6.62 3.61
N VAL A 70 -5.37 5.57 3.54
CA VAL A 70 -4.46 5.31 2.42
C VAL A 70 -5.23 4.90 1.17
N ILE A 71 -6.23 4.04 1.33
CA ILE A 71 -7.11 3.60 0.23
C ILE A 71 -7.85 4.80 -0.36
N SER A 72 -8.38 5.68 0.50
CA SER A 72 -9.08 6.89 0.07
C SER A 72 -8.16 7.87 -0.66
N ASP A 73 -6.95 8.11 -0.14
CA ASP A 73 -5.94 8.97 -0.79
C ASP A 73 -5.54 8.41 -2.17
N PHE A 74 -5.31 7.09 -2.26
CA PHE A 74 -5.02 6.42 -3.53
C PHE A 74 -6.16 6.58 -4.54
N ARG A 75 -7.41 6.33 -4.13
CA ARG A 75 -8.60 6.48 -5.00
C ARG A 75 -8.80 7.92 -5.47
N SER A 76 -8.50 8.90 -4.62
CA SER A 76 -8.59 10.32 -4.97
C SER A 76 -7.55 10.72 -6.02
N ARG A 77 -6.32 10.23 -5.89
CA ARG A 77 -5.22 10.53 -6.83
C ARG A 77 -5.32 9.79 -8.15
N TYR A 78 -5.86 8.57 -8.13
CA TYR A 78 -5.95 7.71 -9.32
C TYR A 78 -7.41 7.28 -9.57
N PRO A 79 -8.29 8.21 -9.97
CA PRO A 79 -9.71 7.90 -10.18
C PRO A 79 -9.95 6.91 -11.33
N GLY A 80 -8.97 6.76 -12.24
CA GLY A 80 -9.00 5.78 -13.32
C GLY A 80 -8.71 4.34 -12.88
N ILE A 81 -8.18 4.15 -11.67
CA ILE A 81 -7.79 2.83 -11.14
C ILE A 81 -8.87 2.33 -10.17
N GLN A 82 -9.56 1.24 -10.53
CA GLN A 82 -10.47 0.55 -9.62
C GLN A 82 -9.70 -0.30 -8.63
N LEU A 83 -9.69 0.11 -7.36
CA LEU A 83 -9.08 -0.64 -6.27
C LEU A 83 -10.13 -1.50 -5.55
N ASN A 84 -10.07 -2.81 -5.79
CA ASN A 84 -10.87 -3.83 -5.13
C ASN A 84 -10.06 -4.44 -3.98
N VAL A 85 -10.60 -4.39 -2.77
CA VAL A 85 -9.91 -4.91 -1.58
C VAL A 85 -10.72 -6.07 -1.01
N TYR A 86 -10.08 -7.23 -0.91
CA TYR A 86 -10.63 -8.45 -0.35
C TYR A 86 -9.84 -8.80 0.90
N SER A 87 -10.50 -8.86 2.05
CA SER A 87 -9.88 -9.25 3.32
C SER A 87 -10.50 -10.54 3.85
N GLY A 88 -9.64 -11.49 4.21
CA GLY A 88 -10.01 -12.77 4.78
C GLY A 88 -9.82 -12.78 6.30
N GLY A 89 -10.58 -11.96 7.02
CA GLY A 89 -10.68 -12.07 8.47
C GLY A 89 -11.96 -12.82 8.84
N LYS A 90 -11.82 -13.95 9.54
CA LYS A 90 -12.95 -14.51 10.29
C LYS A 90 -13.31 -13.60 11.47
#